data_AF-A0A937XIS0-F1
#
_entry.id   AF-A0A937XIS0-F1
#
_cell.length_a   1.000
_cell.length_b   1.000
_cell.length_c   1.000
_cell.angle_alpha   90.00
_cell.angle_beta   90.00
_cell.angle_gamma   90.00
#
_symmetry.space_group_name_H-M   'P 1'
#
loop_
_entity.id
_entity.type
_entity.pdbx_description
1 polymer ?
#
loop_
_entity_poly.entity_id
_entity_poly.type
_entity_poly.pdbx_seq_one_letter_code
_entity_poly.pdbx_strand_id
1 'polypeptide(L)'
;MNEASSAQVLIAAGLISGLLGVVMNRSHFCTMGALSDWFNMSDFGRLRQWLAALISAILMTQIMWAFQAVHVEASFYLTAKFTWLSHLIGGLLFGFGMVLGSGCGSKALIRVGSGSLKALVVLLVMGLAAYVTMRGILAMPRVSWIETQFIELSSAQDLPRLIFGSEVSFSQRVACACAIAGLLLGLIALLGKSSAQSSHQITSGFLIGLLIAAMWFVSASLGYLEEDPNTLKEGYLATNSRGPESFSFVAPIAYAIDYLILFSDKSKTLSIGIVSVFGMVLGAFIDSLLSQRFRLEGFTGLEDTRMHLLGAALMGVGGVTAFGCTVGQGLSAASLLALSAAISLPAIALGAWLAMKWQMSRL
;
A
#
# COMPACT_ATOMS: atom_id res chain seq x y z
N MET A 1 12.28 27.78 10.79
CA MET A 1 13.04 26.52 10.83
C MET A 1 12.27 25.32 10.21
N ASN A 2 10.97 25.42 9.89
CA ASN A 2 10.15 24.28 9.43
C ASN A 2 10.26 23.90 7.94
N GLU A 3 10.65 24.81 7.05
CA GLU A 3 10.74 24.47 5.62
C GLU A 3 11.92 23.54 5.32
N ALA A 4 13.05 23.73 6.00
CA ALA A 4 14.25 22.90 5.81
C ALA A 4 14.03 21.46 6.28
N SER A 5 13.32 21.25 7.40
CA SER A 5 12.97 19.91 7.89
C SER A 5 11.93 19.23 6.98
N SER A 6 10.93 19.98 6.51
CA SER A 6 9.92 19.47 5.57
C SER A 6 10.57 19.04 4.24
N ALA A 7 11.51 19.81 3.72
CA ALA A 7 12.24 19.46 2.50
C ALA A 7 13.08 18.19 2.68
N GLN A 8 13.74 18.01 3.83
CA GLN A 8 14.50 16.79 4.12
C GLN A 8 13.61 15.54 4.13
N VAL A 9 12.44 15.62 4.77
CA VAL A 9 11.45 14.53 4.80
C VAL A 9 10.97 14.19 3.39
N LEU A 10 10.64 15.19 2.58
CA LEU A 10 10.19 14.97 1.19
C LEU A 10 11.30 14.37 0.31
N ILE A 11 12.54 14.83 0.44
CA ILE A 11 13.68 14.28 -0.31
C ILE A 11 13.93 12.82 0.11
N ALA A 12 13.94 12.53 1.40
CA ALA A 12 14.10 11.17 1.91
C ALA A 12 12.97 10.24 1.39
N ALA A 13 11.71 10.70 1.47
CA ALA A 13 10.57 9.96 0.94
C ALA A 13 10.69 9.72 -0.58
N GLY A 14 11.15 10.72 -1.34
CA GLY A 14 11.40 10.61 -2.78
C GLY A 14 12.49 9.59 -3.13
N LEU A 15 13.59 9.57 -2.37
CA LEU A 15 14.67 8.61 -2.58
C LEU A 15 14.24 7.19 -2.24
N ILE A 16 13.56 6.97 -1.10
CA ILE A 16 13.09 5.64 -0.69
C ILE A 16 12.03 5.11 -1.67
N SER A 17 11.10 5.96 -2.10
CA SER A 17 10.08 5.58 -3.09
C SER A 17 10.66 5.32 -4.49
N GLY A 18 11.69 6.07 -4.89
CA GLY A 18 12.49 5.79 -6.08
C GLY A 18 13.17 4.43 -6.01
N LEU A 19 13.85 4.14 -4.90
CA LEU A 19 14.47 2.84 -4.68
C LEU A 19 13.44 1.70 -4.67
N LEU A 20 12.27 1.92 -4.05
CA LEU A 20 11.17 0.97 -4.09
C LEU A 20 10.71 0.71 -5.54
N GLY A 21 10.56 1.77 -6.34
CA GLY A 21 10.24 1.67 -7.77
C GLY A 21 11.23 0.81 -8.55
N VAL A 22 12.53 1.03 -8.36
CA VAL A 22 13.61 0.23 -8.96
C VAL A 22 13.50 -1.24 -8.56
N VAL A 23 13.43 -1.51 -7.25
CA VAL A 23 13.42 -2.88 -6.70
C VAL A 23 12.19 -3.64 -7.16
N MET A 24 11.00 -3.02 -7.10
CA MET A 24 9.76 -3.66 -7.53
C MET A 24 9.70 -3.89 -9.05
N ASN A 25 10.33 -3.02 -9.85
CA ASN A 25 10.43 -3.22 -11.30
C ASN A 25 11.33 -4.41 -11.64
N ARG A 26 12.57 -4.44 -11.10
CA ARG A 26 13.53 -5.53 -11.33
C ARG A 26 13.04 -6.88 -10.85
N SER A 27 12.43 -6.90 -9.67
CA SER A 27 12.00 -8.14 -9.02
C SER A 27 10.62 -8.62 -9.49
N HIS A 28 9.97 -7.90 -10.41
CA HIS A 28 8.62 -8.19 -10.89
C HIS A 28 7.59 -8.36 -9.75
N PHE A 29 7.76 -7.64 -8.64
CA PHE A 29 6.86 -7.73 -7.49
C PHE A 29 5.44 -7.32 -7.88
N CYS A 30 4.49 -8.25 -7.76
CA CYS A 30 3.11 -8.03 -8.14
C CYS A 30 2.17 -8.92 -7.31
N THR A 31 1.30 -8.32 -6.52
CA THR A 31 0.31 -9.07 -5.72
C THR A 31 -0.68 -9.83 -6.60
N MET A 32 -1.15 -9.21 -7.70
CA MET A 32 -2.02 -9.88 -8.67
C MET A 32 -1.33 -11.09 -9.28
N GLY A 33 -0.06 -10.94 -9.67
CA GLY A 33 0.76 -12.04 -10.19
C GLY A 33 0.89 -13.18 -9.17
N ALA A 34 1.19 -12.87 -7.90
CA ALA A 34 1.27 -13.88 -6.86
C ALA A 34 -0.03 -14.66 -6.65
N LEU A 35 -1.19 -14.00 -6.70
CA LEU A 35 -2.49 -14.66 -6.57
C LEU A 35 -2.85 -15.47 -7.82
N SER A 36 -2.56 -14.96 -9.02
CA SER A 36 -2.79 -15.68 -10.28
C SER A 36 -1.91 -16.92 -10.39
N ASP A 37 -0.62 -16.79 -10.06
CA ASP A 37 0.33 -17.90 -10.10
C ASP A 37 -0.09 -19.00 -9.11
N TRP A 38 -0.58 -18.60 -7.92
CA TRP A 38 -1.13 -19.54 -6.94
C TRP A 38 -2.39 -20.24 -7.44
N PHE A 39 -3.43 -19.49 -7.84
CA PHE A 39 -4.73 -20.08 -8.15
C PHE A 39 -4.79 -20.81 -9.49
N ASN A 40 -4.02 -20.37 -10.49
CA ASN A 40 -4.11 -20.92 -11.85
C ASN A 40 -2.91 -21.79 -12.22
N MET A 41 -1.71 -21.52 -11.70
CA MET A 41 -0.46 -22.16 -12.15
C MET A 41 0.18 -23.05 -11.07
N SER A 42 -0.34 -23.06 -9.84
CA SER A 42 0.26 -23.72 -8.67
C SER A 42 1.74 -23.33 -8.43
N ASP A 43 2.17 -22.14 -8.87
CA ASP A 43 3.51 -21.62 -8.61
C ASP A 43 3.48 -20.61 -7.45
N PHE A 44 4.28 -20.88 -6.43
CA PHE A 44 4.35 -20.11 -5.20
C PHE A 44 5.56 -19.15 -5.15
N GLY A 45 6.34 -19.01 -6.23
CA GLY A 45 7.50 -18.13 -6.28
C GLY A 45 7.20 -16.69 -5.85
N ARG A 46 6.26 -16.03 -6.55
CA ARG A 46 5.86 -14.65 -6.25
C ARG A 46 5.14 -14.52 -4.90
N LEU A 47 4.42 -15.56 -4.48
CA LEU A 47 3.78 -15.58 -3.17
C LEU A 47 4.83 -15.58 -2.04
N ARG A 48 5.89 -16.39 -2.16
CA ARG A 48 7.01 -16.41 -1.20
C ARG A 48 7.74 -15.07 -1.16
N GLN A 49 7.93 -14.40 -2.29
CA GLN A 49 8.47 -13.03 -2.35
C GLN A 49 7.59 -12.04 -1.60
N TRP A 50 6.26 -12.12 -1.78
CA TRP A 50 5.31 -11.25 -1.09
C TRP A 50 5.31 -11.50 0.43
N LEU A 51 5.34 -12.76 0.86
CA LEU A 51 5.44 -13.14 2.28
C LEU A 51 6.77 -12.70 2.90
N ALA A 52 7.89 -12.80 2.18
CA ALA A 52 9.18 -12.31 2.65
C ALA A 52 9.20 -10.78 2.85
N ALA A 53 8.52 -10.03 1.97
CA ALA A 53 8.29 -8.60 2.16
C ALA A 53 7.45 -8.29 3.40
N LEU A 54 6.40 -9.08 3.63
CA LEU A 54 5.56 -8.92 4.81
C LEU A 54 6.33 -9.21 6.10
N ILE A 55 7.10 -10.31 6.16
CA ILE A 55 7.89 -10.69 7.34
C ILE A 55 8.89 -9.60 7.71
N SER A 56 9.67 -9.13 6.73
CA SER A 56 10.66 -8.08 6.95
C SER A 56 10.04 -6.75 7.36
N ALA A 57 8.89 -6.38 6.75
CA ALA A 57 8.15 -5.18 7.14
C ALA A 57 7.65 -5.28 8.59
N ILE A 58 7.05 -6.40 8.99
CA ILE A 58 6.58 -6.64 10.37
C ILE A 58 7.74 -6.55 11.35
N LEU A 59 8.80 -7.34 11.16
CA LEU A 59 9.91 -7.40 12.11
C LEU A 59 10.56 -6.03 12.28
N MET A 60 10.90 -5.36 11.17
CA MET A 60 11.58 -4.08 11.25
C MET A 60 10.69 -2.99 11.86
N THR A 61 9.41 -2.90 11.46
CA THR A 61 8.48 -1.88 11.99
C THR A 61 8.22 -2.10 13.48
N GLN A 62 8.00 -3.34 13.92
CA GLN A 62 7.74 -3.65 15.32
C GLN A 62 8.99 -3.45 16.19
N ILE A 63 10.19 -3.76 15.70
CA ILE A 63 11.44 -3.47 16.39
C ILE A 63 11.59 -1.96 16.58
N MET A 64 11.46 -1.18 15.51
CA MET A 64 11.57 0.29 15.59
C MET A 64 10.54 0.90 16.54
N TRP A 65 9.29 0.41 16.51
CA TRP A 65 8.25 0.88 17.41
C TRP A 65 8.55 0.49 18.87
N ALA A 66 9.05 -0.72 19.11
CA ALA A 66 9.39 -1.17 20.45
C ALA A 66 10.54 -0.35 21.07
N PHE A 67 11.52 0.07 20.26
CA PHE A 67 12.58 1.00 20.67
C PHE A 67 12.14 2.47 20.77
N GLN A 68 10.85 2.79 20.55
CA GLN A 68 10.34 4.15 20.47
C GLN A 68 11.07 5.03 19.44
N ALA A 69 11.68 4.41 18.43
CA ALA A 69 12.36 5.13 17.36
C ALA A 69 11.37 5.76 16.37
N VAL A 70 10.10 5.34 16.41
CA VAL A 70 9.04 5.70 15.47
C VAL A 70 7.72 5.81 16.24
N HIS A 71 7.07 6.98 16.16
CA HIS A 71 5.76 7.25 16.79
C HIS A 71 4.63 7.00 15.79
N VAL A 72 4.06 5.80 15.81
CA VAL A 72 3.03 5.34 14.84
C VAL A 72 1.61 5.40 15.37
N GLU A 73 1.41 5.76 16.64
CA GLU A 73 0.14 5.67 17.37
C GLU A 73 -0.97 6.50 16.72
N ALA A 74 -0.62 7.64 16.16
CA ALA A 74 -1.56 8.52 15.44
C ALA A 74 -1.87 8.04 14.01
N SER A 75 -1.37 6.89 13.58
CA SER A 75 -1.65 6.36 12.25
C SER A 75 -3.13 6.03 12.12
N PHE A 76 -3.72 6.38 10.97
CA PHE A 76 -5.11 6.06 10.67
C PHE A 76 -5.41 4.54 10.69
N TYR A 77 -4.38 3.69 10.51
CA TYR A 77 -4.48 2.23 10.65
C TYR A 77 -4.72 1.74 12.08
N LEU A 78 -4.41 2.56 13.10
CA LEU A 78 -4.48 2.19 14.51
C LEU A 78 -5.68 2.80 15.25
N THR A 79 -6.58 3.48 14.53
CA THR A 79 -7.79 4.09 15.11
C THR A 79 -8.66 3.06 15.83
N ALA A 80 -9.23 3.41 16.99
CA ALA A 80 -10.12 2.53 17.77
C ALA A 80 -11.46 2.21 17.08
N LYS A 81 -11.87 3.02 16.10
CA LYS A 81 -13.08 2.77 15.29
C LYS A 81 -12.76 1.79 14.17
N PHE A 82 -13.27 0.57 14.30
CA PHE A 82 -13.05 -0.49 13.34
C PHE A 82 -14.23 -0.65 12.38
N THR A 83 -14.10 -0.09 11.19
CA THR A 83 -15.08 -0.13 10.09
C THR A 83 -15.00 -1.44 9.30
N TRP A 84 -15.28 -2.58 9.95
CA TRP A 84 -15.11 -3.93 9.36
C TRP A 84 -15.77 -4.09 7.98
N LEU A 85 -16.96 -3.51 7.78
CA LEU A 85 -17.71 -3.59 6.53
C LEU A 85 -16.99 -2.86 5.39
N SER A 86 -16.36 -1.72 5.71
CA SER A 86 -15.59 -0.93 4.74
C SER A 86 -14.37 -1.72 4.24
N HIS A 87 -13.66 -2.39 5.15
CA HIS A 87 -12.52 -3.24 4.81
C HIS A 87 -12.93 -4.46 3.95
N LEU A 88 -14.08 -5.08 4.26
CA LEU A 88 -14.59 -6.23 3.52
C LEU A 88 -15.05 -5.84 2.10
N ILE A 89 -15.99 -4.89 1.98
CA ILE A 89 -16.54 -4.46 0.69
C ILE A 89 -15.46 -3.79 -0.16
N GLY A 90 -14.69 -2.88 0.44
CA GLY A 90 -13.60 -2.20 -0.24
C GLY A 90 -12.53 -3.17 -0.73
N GLY A 91 -12.16 -4.14 0.10
CA GLY A 91 -11.20 -5.18 -0.26
C GLY A 91 -11.67 -6.04 -1.43
N LEU A 92 -12.94 -6.49 -1.41
CA LEU A 92 -13.54 -7.26 -2.50
C LEU A 92 -13.56 -6.48 -3.82
N LEU A 93 -14.01 -5.23 -3.79
CA LEU A 93 -14.05 -4.35 -4.98
C LEU A 93 -12.65 -4.08 -5.52
N PHE A 94 -11.69 -3.80 -4.63
CA PHE A 94 -10.30 -3.57 -5.01
C PHE A 94 -9.68 -4.82 -5.65
N GLY A 95 -9.87 -5.99 -5.02
CA GLY A 95 -9.37 -7.27 -5.52
C GLY A 95 -9.93 -7.62 -6.90
N PHE A 96 -11.23 -7.43 -7.08
CA PHE A 96 -11.89 -7.65 -8.37
C PHE A 96 -11.35 -6.68 -9.43
N GLY A 97 -11.26 -5.39 -9.09
CA GLY A 97 -10.73 -4.36 -9.98
C GLY A 97 -9.27 -4.57 -10.38
N MET A 98 -8.45 -5.08 -9.46
CA MET A 98 -7.03 -5.39 -9.70
C MET A 98 -6.83 -6.43 -10.79
N VAL A 99 -7.72 -7.42 -10.90
CA VAL A 99 -7.64 -8.45 -11.96
C VAL A 99 -8.07 -7.87 -13.30
N LEU A 100 -9.17 -7.10 -13.34
CA LEU A 100 -9.62 -6.42 -14.55
C LEU A 100 -8.63 -5.37 -15.08
N GLY A 101 -7.97 -4.65 -14.16
CA GLY A 101 -6.93 -3.66 -14.46
C GLY A 101 -5.56 -4.26 -14.75
N SER A 102 -5.42 -5.59 -14.79
CA SER A 102 -4.18 -6.32 -15.00
C SER A 102 -3.03 -5.94 -14.04
N GLY A 103 -3.36 -5.56 -12.80
CA GLY A 103 -2.40 -5.12 -11.79
C GLY A 103 -3.05 -4.22 -10.73
N CYS A 104 -2.32 -3.95 -9.64
CA CYS A 104 -2.71 -2.99 -8.62
C CYS A 104 -2.05 -1.62 -8.83
N GLY A 105 -2.41 -0.62 -8.02
CA GLY A 105 -1.88 0.75 -8.13
C GLY A 105 -0.35 0.84 -8.15
N SER A 106 0.36 0.09 -7.31
CA SER A 106 1.84 0.08 -7.31
C SER A 106 2.42 -0.49 -8.61
N LYS A 107 1.82 -1.56 -9.15
CA LYS A 107 2.26 -2.15 -10.42
C LYS A 107 1.96 -1.23 -11.61
N ALA A 108 0.83 -0.51 -11.56
CA ALA A 108 0.48 0.47 -12.58
C ALA A 108 1.49 1.64 -12.58
N LEU A 109 1.92 2.14 -11.42
CA LEU A 109 2.99 3.17 -11.32
C LEU A 109 4.29 2.71 -11.97
N ILE A 110 4.72 1.49 -11.66
CA ILE A 110 5.94 0.92 -12.24
C ILE A 110 5.82 0.75 -13.76
N ARG A 111 4.66 0.30 -14.24
CA ARG A 111 4.40 0.13 -15.68
C ARG A 111 4.35 1.46 -16.42
N VAL A 112 3.88 2.54 -15.79
CA VAL A 112 4.00 3.89 -16.36
C VAL A 112 5.45 4.28 -16.49
N GLY A 113 6.26 4.04 -15.45
CA GLY A 113 7.71 4.24 -15.51
C GLY A 113 8.38 3.45 -16.64
N SER A 114 7.92 2.23 -16.94
CA SER A 114 8.46 1.43 -18.04
C SER A 114 7.92 1.75 -19.44
N GLY A 115 7.00 2.72 -19.58
CA GLY A 115 6.47 3.20 -20.88
C GLY A 115 5.04 2.76 -21.24
N SER A 116 4.27 2.16 -20.33
CA SER A 116 2.90 1.74 -20.62
C SER A 116 1.90 2.91 -20.57
N LEU A 117 1.40 3.35 -21.75
CA LEU A 117 0.31 4.33 -21.84
C LEU A 117 -1.00 3.78 -21.25
N LYS A 118 -1.21 2.47 -21.39
CA LYS A 118 -2.34 1.78 -20.79
C LYS A 118 -2.37 1.93 -19.26
N ALA A 119 -1.23 1.72 -18.61
CA ALA A 119 -1.13 1.90 -17.17
C ALA A 119 -1.36 3.37 -16.76
N LEU A 120 -0.95 4.34 -17.59
CA LEU A 120 -1.19 5.76 -17.32
C LEU A 120 -2.68 6.09 -17.27
N VAL A 121 -3.44 5.61 -18.26
CA VAL A 121 -4.90 5.79 -18.28
C VAL A 121 -5.56 5.11 -17.07
N VAL A 122 -5.11 3.91 -16.70
CA VAL A 122 -5.59 3.21 -15.50
C VAL A 122 -5.33 4.02 -14.22
N LEU A 123 -4.15 4.62 -14.06
CA LEU A 123 -3.83 5.46 -12.91
C LEU A 123 -4.72 6.71 -12.84
N LEU A 124 -4.96 7.38 -13.98
CA LEU A 124 -5.80 8.57 -14.02
C LEU A 124 -7.23 8.26 -13.61
N VAL A 125 -7.80 7.16 -14.13
CA VAL A 125 -9.18 6.75 -13.82
C VAL A 125 -9.29 6.26 -12.38
N MET A 126 -8.30 5.49 -11.89
CA MET A 126 -8.25 5.05 -10.50
C MET A 126 -8.12 6.23 -9.54
N GLY A 127 -7.28 7.21 -9.86
CA GLY A 127 -7.10 8.42 -9.07
C GLY A 127 -8.35 9.30 -9.05
N LEU A 128 -9.02 9.48 -10.20
CA LEU A 128 -10.30 10.18 -10.28
C LEU A 128 -11.38 9.48 -9.45
N ALA A 129 -11.53 8.17 -9.61
CA ALA A 129 -12.49 7.38 -8.83
C ALA A 129 -12.19 7.46 -7.32
N ALA A 130 -10.92 7.37 -6.93
CA ALA A 130 -10.51 7.54 -5.55
C ALA A 130 -10.84 8.95 -5.02
N TYR A 131 -10.63 10.01 -5.81
CA TYR A 131 -10.98 11.37 -5.41
C TYR A 131 -12.50 11.53 -5.23
N VAL A 132 -13.30 10.98 -6.14
CA VAL A 132 -14.77 10.97 -6.06
C VAL A 132 -15.28 10.19 -4.83
N THR A 133 -14.61 9.11 -4.43
CA THR A 133 -14.95 8.34 -3.22
C THR A 133 -14.50 9.03 -1.94
N MET A 134 -13.39 9.75 -1.95
CA MET A 134 -12.91 10.49 -0.78
C MET A 134 -13.73 11.74 -0.51
N ARG A 135 -13.98 12.56 -1.54
CA ARG A 135 -14.55 13.92 -1.40
C ARG A 135 -15.74 14.22 -2.31
N GLY A 136 -16.08 13.33 -3.24
CA GLY A 136 -17.15 13.53 -4.22
C GLY A 136 -18.46 12.84 -3.85
N ILE A 137 -19.26 12.53 -4.87
CA ILE A 137 -20.61 11.97 -4.72
C ILE A 137 -20.63 10.60 -4.02
N LEU A 138 -19.58 9.81 -4.18
CA LEU A 138 -19.45 8.49 -3.54
C LEU A 138 -19.01 8.59 -2.07
N ALA A 139 -18.58 9.76 -1.60
CA ALA A 139 -18.26 9.97 -0.19
C ALA A 139 -19.51 9.90 0.69
N MET A 140 -20.65 10.44 0.22
CA MET A 140 -21.94 10.41 0.94
C MET A 140 -22.37 8.98 1.30
N PRO A 141 -22.56 8.04 0.35
CA PRO A 141 -22.96 6.68 0.69
C PRO A 141 -21.89 5.92 1.47
N ARG A 142 -20.59 6.17 1.20
CA ARG A 142 -19.48 5.57 1.97
C ARG A 142 -19.58 5.92 3.46
N VAL A 143 -19.63 7.22 3.77
CA VAL A 143 -19.59 7.69 5.17
C VAL A 143 -20.92 7.42 5.88
N SER A 144 -22.06 7.59 5.19
CA SER A 144 -23.37 7.46 5.83
C SER A 144 -23.83 6.01 6.02
N TRP A 145 -23.45 5.08 5.13
CA TRP A 145 -23.96 3.70 5.17
C TRP A 145 -22.87 2.68 5.49
N ILE A 146 -21.68 2.81 4.90
CA ILE A 146 -20.63 1.79 5.02
C ILE A 146 -19.81 2.02 6.30
N GLU A 147 -19.39 3.26 6.55
CA GLU A 147 -18.55 3.60 7.72
C GLU A 147 -19.36 3.69 9.02
N THR A 148 -20.69 3.77 8.97
CA THR A 148 -21.55 3.67 10.16
C THR A 148 -21.56 2.27 10.77
N GLN A 149 -21.19 1.25 9.99
CA GLN A 149 -21.01 -0.12 10.48
C GLN A 149 -19.60 -0.28 11.06
N PHE A 150 -19.39 0.27 12.26
CA PHE A 150 -18.14 0.15 13.00
C PHE A 150 -18.32 -0.53 14.35
N ILE A 151 -17.23 -1.16 14.81
CA ILE A 151 -17.09 -1.64 16.17
C ILE A 151 -16.10 -0.70 16.86
N GLU A 152 -16.48 -0.13 17.99
CA GLU A 152 -15.60 0.69 18.81
C GLU A 152 -14.81 -0.22 19.75
N LEU A 153 -13.49 -0.23 19.61
CA LEU A 153 -12.60 -0.98 20.48
C LEU A 153 -12.18 -0.13 21.68
N SER A 154 -11.86 -0.79 22.79
CA SER A 154 -11.35 -0.14 24.00
C SER A 154 -9.92 0.40 23.85
N SER A 155 -9.18 -0.06 22.84
CA SER A 155 -7.81 0.34 22.53
C SER A 155 -7.60 0.44 21.01
N ALA A 156 -6.42 0.89 20.60
CA ALA A 156 -6.01 0.88 19.20
C ALA A 156 -6.07 -0.54 18.59
N GLN A 157 -6.37 -0.63 17.30
CA GLN A 157 -6.64 -1.89 16.60
C GLN A 157 -5.38 -2.71 16.23
N ASP A 158 -4.28 -2.64 16.99
CA ASP A 158 -3.10 -3.50 16.80
C ASP A 158 -3.17 -4.80 17.61
N LEU A 159 -2.75 -5.91 16.99
CA LEU A 159 -2.84 -7.24 17.59
C LEU A 159 -2.22 -7.36 19.00
N PRO A 160 -1.02 -6.77 19.29
CA PRO A 160 -0.46 -6.82 20.64
C PRO A 160 -1.37 -6.19 21.70
N ARG A 161 -1.99 -5.04 21.40
CA ARG A 161 -2.92 -4.37 22.33
C ARG A 161 -4.24 -5.12 22.51
N LEU A 162 -4.68 -5.86 21.50
CA LEU A 162 -5.87 -6.70 21.58
C LEU A 162 -5.66 -7.95 22.43
N ILE A 163 -4.44 -8.50 22.43
CA ILE A 163 -4.11 -9.72 23.19
C ILE A 163 -3.71 -9.40 24.64
N PHE A 164 -2.88 -8.37 24.83
CA PHE A 164 -2.24 -8.09 26.13
C PHE A 164 -2.84 -6.88 26.88
N GLY A 165 -3.77 -6.14 26.27
CA GLY A 165 -4.37 -4.94 26.84
C GLY A 165 -3.70 -3.64 26.37
N SER A 166 -4.12 -2.50 26.93
CA SER A 166 -3.69 -1.17 26.48
C SER A 166 -2.20 -0.89 26.69
N GLU A 167 -1.62 -1.42 27.76
CA GLU A 167 -0.20 -1.28 28.08
C GLU A 167 0.56 -2.53 27.64
N VAL A 168 1.20 -2.43 26.47
CA VAL A 168 2.00 -3.52 25.90
C VAL A 168 3.47 -3.24 26.18
N SER A 169 4.12 -4.16 26.89
CA SER A 169 5.56 -4.09 27.14
C SER A 169 6.38 -4.39 25.88
N PHE A 170 7.63 -3.94 25.86
CA PHE A 170 8.58 -4.20 24.77
C PHE A 170 8.63 -5.68 24.38
N SER A 171 8.76 -6.58 25.36
CA SER A 171 8.89 -8.02 25.13
C SER A 171 7.62 -8.62 24.52
N GLN A 172 6.44 -8.18 24.94
CA GLN A 172 5.15 -8.64 24.40
C GLN A 172 4.99 -8.23 22.92
N ARG A 173 5.34 -6.99 22.57
CA ARG A 173 5.26 -6.50 21.19
C ARG A 173 6.20 -7.29 20.27
N VAL A 174 7.46 -7.45 20.68
CA VAL A 174 8.46 -8.20 19.91
C VAL A 174 8.09 -9.69 19.83
N ALA A 175 7.56 -10.29 20.90
CA ALA A 175 7.11 -11.68 20.89
C ALA A 175 5.97 -11.90 19.89
N CYS A 176 4.96 -11.01 19.84
CA CYS A 176 3.90 -11.07 18.84
C CYS A 176 4.45 -10.96 17.41
N ALA A 177 5.36 -10.02 17.17
CA ALA A 177 5.98 -9.84 15.86
C ALA A 177 6.75 -11.09 15.43
N CYS A 178 7.56 -11.67 16.32
CA CYS A 178 8.32 -12.89 16.09
C CYS A 178 7.41 -14.12 15.88
N ALA A 179 6.30 -14.23 16.61
CA ALA A 179 5.36 -15.33 16.45
C ALA A 179 4.70 -15.30 15.07
N ILE A 180 4.26 -14.12 14.61
CA ILE A 180 3.64 -13.96 13.29
C ILE A 180 4.67 -14.15 12.18
N ALA A 181 5.86 -13.56 12.32
CA ALA A 181 6.97 -13.77 11.39
C ALA A 181 7.35 -15.26 11.30
N GLY A 182 7.40 -15.97 12.43
CA GLY A 182 7.65 -17.41 12.50
C GLY A 182 6.57 -18.24 11.80
N LEU A 183 5.29 -17.89 11.98
CA LEU A 183 4.18 -18.51 11.27
C LEU A 183 4.28 -18.31 9.75
N LEU A 184 4.59 -17.07 9.30
CA LEU A 184 4.76 -16.76 7.89
C LEU A 184 5.99 -17.44 7.28
N LEU A 185 7.09 -17.55 8.03
CA LEU A 185 8.28 -18.33 7.62
C LEU A 185 7.96 -19.82 7.52
N GLY A 186 7.20 -20.36 8.47
CA GLY A 186 6.67 -21.73 8.41
C GLY A 186 5.83 -21.94 7.17
N LEU A 187 4.96 -20.99 6.83
CA LEU A 187 4.16 -21.02 5.61
C LEU A 187 5.04 -21.01 4.36
N ILE A 188 6.07 -20.15 4.28
CA ILE A 188 7.05 -20.17 3.18
C ILE A 188 7.74 -21.54 3.05
N ALA A 189 8.09 -22.17 4.18
CA ALA A 189 8.73 -23.49 4.19
C ALA A 189 7.78 -24.60 3.69
N LEU A 190 6.50 -24.53 4.05
CA LEU A 190 5.46 -25.48 3.61
C LEU A 190 5.12 -25.35 2.12
N LEU A 191 5.23 -24.14 1.55
CA LEU A 191 5.02 -23.90 0.12
C LEU A 191 6.10 -24.53 -0.78
N GLY A 192 7.11 -25.20 -0.21
CA GLY A 192 8.11 -25.97 -0.94
C GLY A 192 9.20 -25.13 -1.61
N LYS A 193 10.27 -25.82 -2.05
CA LYS A 193 11.39 -25.20 -2.78
C LYS A 193 11.10 -25.23 -4.27
N SER A 194 10.72 -24.09 -4.85
CA SER A 194 10.71 -23.91 -6.30
C SER A 194 11.96 -23.15 -6.74
N SER A 195 12.94 -23.87 -7.30
CA SER A 195 14.09 -23.39 -8.10
C SER A 195 15.10 -22.41 -7.46
N ALA A 196 16.30 -22.30 -8.05
CA ALA A 196 17.33 -21.31 -7.70
C ALA A 196 16.83 -19.85 -7.83
N GLN A 197 15.83 -19.63 -8.69
CA GLN A 197 15.16 -18.33 -8.88
C GLN A 197 14.40 -17.87 -7.61
N SER A 198 14.10 -18.79 -6.69
CA SER A 198 13.57 -18.49 -5.36
C SER A 198 14.46 -17.58 -4.51
N SER A 199 15.78 -17.68 -4.64
CA SER A 199 16.69 -16.97 -3.73
C SER A 199 16.65 -15.46 -3.98
N HIS A 200 16.65 -15.06 -5.27
CA HIS A 200 16.51 -13.66 -5.67
C HIS A 200 15.10 -13.10 -5.34
N GLN A 201 14.06 -13.95 -5.43
CA GLN A 201 12.69 -13.57 -5.07
C GLN A 201 12.56 -13.28 -3.57
N ILE A 202 13.13 -14.13 -2.70
CA ILE A 202 13.07 -13.92 -1.25
C ILE A 202 13.86 -12.66 -0.86
N THR A 203 15.10 -12.52 -1.35
CA THR A 203 15.95 -11.35 -1.03
C THR A 203 15.34 -10.03 -1.47
N SER A 204 14.76 -9.97 -2.68
CA SER A 204 14.03 -8.77 -3.12
C SER A 204 12.76 -8.51 -2.30
N GLY A 205 12.07 -9.54 -1.84
CA GLY A 205 10.98 -9.41 -0.87
C GLY A 205 11.45 -8.77 0.43
N PHE A 206 12.51 -9.29 1.05
CA PHE A 206 13.11 -8.71 2.26
C PHE A 206 13.48 -7.23 2.09
N LEU A 207 14.06 -6.86 0.94
CA LEU A 207 14.41 -5.48 0.64
C LEU A 207 13.17 -4.57 0.55
N ILE A 208 12.09 -5.04 -0.08
CA ILE A 208 10.82 -4.28 -0.16
C ILE A 208 10.24 -4.01 1.23
N GLY A 209 10.23 -5.01 2.11
CA GLY A 209 9.74 -4.81 3.48
C GLY A 209 10.61 -3.88 4.30
N LEU A 210 11.93 -3.90 4.10
CA LEU A 210 12.85 -2.92 4.71
C LEU A 210 12.56 -1.50 4.22
N LEU A 211 12.23 -1.31 2.94
CA LEU A 211 11.86 0.02 2.41
C LEU A 211 10.54 0.53 2.99
N ILE A 212 9.57 -0.36 3.23
CA ILE A 212 8.31 0.01 3.92
C ILE A 212 8.57 0.48 5.34
N ALA A 213 9.43 -0.23 6.06
CA ALA A 213 9.86 0.17 7.39
C ALA A 213 10.67 1.49 7.35
N ALA A 214 11.55 1.67 6.36
CA ALA A 214 12.28 2.92 6.17
C ALA A 214 11.34 4.11 5.91
N MET A 215 10.22 3.91 5.20
CA MET A 215 9.21 4.96 5.03
C MET A 215 8.47 5.26 6.33
N TRP A 216 8.17 4.25 7.17
CA TRP A 216 7.67 4.48 8.53
C TRP A 216 8.64 5.32 9.34
N PHE A 217 9.94 5.05 9.27
CA PHE A 217 10.95 5.87 9.92
C PHE A 217 10.91 7.31 9.39
N VAL A 218 10.92 7.53 8.08
CA VAL A 218 10.85 8.91 7.53
C VAL A 218 9.59 9.64 7.98
N SER A 219 8.42 9.00 7.96
CA SER A 219 7.17 9.69 8.30
C SER A 219 6.99 9.89 9.82
N ALA A 220 7.35 8.91 10.65
CA ALA A 220 7.05 8.91 12.08
C ALA A 220 8.24 9.19 13.00
N SER A 221 9.46 9.34 12.47
CA SER A 221 10.61 9.87 13.22
C SER A 221 11.06 11.21 12.66
N LEU A 222 11.47 11.26 11.40
CA LEU A 222 11.96 12.52 10.77
C LEU A 222 10.84 13.53 10.55
N GLY A 223 9.64 13.06 10.26
CA GLY A 223 8.45 13.87 10.09
C GLY A 223 7.72 14.21 11.39
N TYR A 224 8.12 13.66 12.53
CA TYR A 224 7.45 13.90 13.81
C TYR A 224 7.85 15.26 14.41
N LEU A 225 6.86 16.04 14.79
CA LEU A 225 7.02 17.28 15.54
C LEU A 225 6.32 17.13 16.88
N GLU A 226 7.10 17.25 17.96
CA GLU A 226 6.58 17.28 19.33
C GLU A 226 5.65 18.48 19.55
N GLU A 227 5.94 19.62 18.92
CA GLU A 227 5.12 20.83 19.03
C GLU A 227 5.06 21.58 17.68
N ASP A 228 3.88 21.59 17.05
CA ASP A 228 3.67 22.38 15.83
C ASP A 228 3.53 23.87 16.20
N PRO A 229 4.36 24.77 15.65
CA PRO A 229 4.35 26.19 16.01
C PRO A 229 3.05 26.93 15.66
N ASN A 230 2.17 26.35 14.84
CA ASN A 230 0.87 26.94 14.52
C ASN A 230 -0.29 26.39 15.36
N THR A 231 -0.16 25.15 15.88
CA THR A 231 -1.27 24.48 16.58
C THR A 231 -0.97 24.10 18.03
N LEU A 232 0.29 24.22 18.47
CA LEU A 232 0.78 23.85 19.80
C LEU A 232 0.38 22.41 20.18
N LYS A 233 0.33 21.52 19.19
CA LYS A 233 0.01 20.10 19.31
C LYS A 233 1.02 19.29 18.53
N GLU A 234 1.16 18.02 18.91
CA GLU A 234 1.94 17.06 18.15
C GLU A 234 1.45 17.00 16.70
N GLY A 235 2.39 17.02 15.75
CA GLY A 235 2.12 17.12 14.33
C GLY A 235 3.06 16.27 13.49
N TYR A 236 2.64 15.98 12.26
CA TYR A 236 3.45 15.25 11.29
C TYR A 236 3.65 16.10 10.04
N LEU A 237 4.92 16.31 9.67
CA LEU A 237 5.30 17.12 8.53
C LEU A 237 4.99 16.41 7.21
N ALA A 238 4.44 17.18 6.27
CA ALA A 238 4.23 16.76 4.89
C ALA A 238 3.42 15.46 4.73
N THR A 239 2.46 15.16 5.62
CA THR A 239 1.53 14.03 5.46
C THR A 239 0.12 14.52 5.14
N ASN A 240 -0.60 13.80 4.28
CA ASN A 240 -1.99 14.16 3.94
C ASN A 240 -2.99 13.65 4.98
N SER A 241 -2.62 12.58 5.69
CA SER A 241 -3.45 11.99 6.75
C SER A 241 -3.38 12.73 8.09
N ARG A 242 -2.47 13.72 8.24
CA ARG A 242 -2.14 14.38 9.52
C ARG A 242 -1.68 13.42 10.61
N GLY A 243 -1.22 12.25 10.21
CA GLY A 243 -0.61 11.23 11.04
C GLY A 243 0.55 10.60 10.30
N PRO A 244 1.20 9.61 10.90
CA PRO A 244 2.26 8.86 10.26
C PRO A 244 1.68 7.91 9.23
N GLU A 245 2.30 7.90 8.05
CA GLU A 245 1.89 7.11 6.91
C GLU A 245 3.09 6.43 6.24
N SER A 246 2.89 5.19 5.79
CA SER A 246 3.83 4.50 4.91
C SER A 246 3.19 4.30 3.53
N PHE A 247 3.79 3.45 2.70
CA PHE A 247 3.41 3.31 1.30
C PHE A 247 1.96 2.88 1.12
N SER A 248 1.23 3.64 0.31
CA SER A 248 -0.09 3.34 -0.22
C SER A 248 -0.24 4.04 -1.58
N PHE A 249 -1.02 3.48 -2.49
CA PHE A 249 -1.07 3.93 -3.88
C PHE A 249 -2.49 4.02 -4.42
N VAL A 250 -3.41 4.52 -3.61
CA VAL A 250 -4.78 4.84 -4.06
C VAL A 250 -5.04 6.31 -3.78
N ALA A 251 -5.16 6.68 -2.51
CA ALA A 251 -5.31 8.09 -2.12
C ALA A 251 -4.13 8.97 -2.58
N PRO A 252 -2.85 8.54 -2.47
CA PRO A 252 -1.73 9.35 -2.95
C PRO A 252 -1.75 9.66 -4.46
N ILE A 253 -2.30 8.78 -5.29
CA ILE A 253 -2.45 9.06 -6.73
C ILE A 253 -3.51 10.13 -6.95
N ALA A 254 -4.63 10.05 -6.23
CA ALA A 254 -5.65 11.10 -6.27
C ALA A 254 -5.10 12.44 -5.78
N TYR A 255 -4.28 12.45 -4.72
CA TYR A 255 -3.61 13.66 -4.23
C TYR A 255 -2.58 14.22 -5.23
N ALA A 256 -1.86 13.35 -5.94
CA ALA A 256 -0.93 13.79 -6.98
C ALA A 256 -1.68 14.46 -8.15
N ILE A 257 -2.83 13.91 -8.55
CA ILE A 257 -3.69 14.53 -9.58
C ILE A 257 -4.24 15.87 -9.08
N ASP A 258 -4.77 15.92 -7.86
CA ASP A 258 -5.29 17.16 -7.23
C ASP A 258 -4.20 18.25 -7.16
N TYR A 259 -2.98 17.87 -6.76
CA TYR A 259 -1.83 18.77 -6.73
C TYR A 259 -1.44 19.29 -8.12
N LEU A 260 -1.48 18.44 -9.16
CA LEU A 260 -1.18 18.86 -10.53
C LEU A 260 -2.26 19.80 -11.10
N ILE A 261 -3.53 19.55 -10.80
CA ILE A 261 -4.65 20.41 -11.23
C ILE A 261 -4.57 21.77 -10.53
N LEU A 262 -4.28 21.78 -9.23
CA LEU A 262 -4.29 22.99 -8.39
C LEU A 262 -2.88 23.47 -8.05
N PHE A 263 -1.92 23.27 -8.94
CA PHE A 263 -0.49 23.56 -8.67
C PHE A 263 -0.23 25.04 -8.31
N SER A 264 -1.04 25.98 -8.82
CA SER A 264 -0.91 27.41 -8.50
C SER A 264 -1.47 27.79 -7.12
N ASP A 265 -2.21 26.90 -6.47
CA ASP A 265 -2.80 27.13 -5.15
C ASP A 265 -1.77 26.85 -4.05
N LYS A 266 -1.33 27.91 -3.37
CA LYS A 266 -0.36 27.82 -2.27
C LYS A 266 -0.85 27.00 -1.07
N SER A 267 -2.16 26.73 -0.97
CA SER A 267 -2.71 25.86 0.07
C SER A 267 -2.43 24.37 -0.19
N LYS A 268 -2.03 24.00 -1.41
CA LYS A 268 -1.70 22.63 -1.80
C LYS A 268 -0.20 22.39 -1.66
N THR A 269 0.19 21.75 -0.56
CA THR A 269 1.59 21.39 -0.29
C THR A 269 1.90 19.97 -0.76
N LEU A 270 3.16 19.73 -1.14
CA LEU A 270 3.67 18.39 -1.40
C LEU A 270 3.60 17.54 -0.13
N SER A 271 3.21 16.29 -0.28
CA SER A 271 3.19 15.31 0.81
C SER A 271 4.05 14.10 0.48
N ILE A 272 4.40 13.32 1.51
CA ILE A 272 5.10 12.03 1.41
C ILE A 272 4.39 11.11 0.43
N GLY A 273 3.05 11.04 0.50
CA GLY A 273 2.24 10.28 -0.46
C GLY A 273 2.43 10.75 -1.91
N ILE A 274 2.33 12.06 -2.17
CA ILE A 274 2.47 12.63 -3.53
C ILE A 274 3.88 12.35 -4.07
N VAL A 275 4.91 12.62 -3.27
CA VAL A 275 6.30 12.37 -3.66
C VAL A 275 6.56 10.89 -3.88
N SER A 276 5.92 10.01 -3.11
CA SER A 276 6.06 8.56 -3.29
C SER A 276 5.53 8.07 -4.64
N VAL A 277 4.45 8.68 -5.15
CA VAL A 277 3.90 8.38 -6.48
C VAL A 277 4.91 8.72 -7.57
N PHE A 278 5.47 9.94 -7.55
CA PHE A 278 6.47 10.37 -8.53
C PHE A 278 7.78 9.59 -8.39
N GLY A 279 8.25 9.37 -7.16
CA GLY A 279 9.45 8.62 -6.89
C GLY A 279 9.37 7.19 -7.44
N MET A 280 8.27 6.48 -7.21
CA MET A 280 8.08 5.14 -7.79
C MET A 280 8.14 5.12 -9.32
N VAL A 281 7.48 6.08 -9.98
CA VAL A 281 7.49 6.19 -11.45
C VAL A 281 8.91 6.48 -11.95
N LEU A 282 9.61 7.44 -11.33
CA LEU A 282 10.99 7.80 -11.70
C LEU A 282 11.96 6.64 -11.47
N GLY A 283 11.83 5.94 -10.34
CA GLY A 283 12.65 4.77 -10.03
C GLY A 283 12.46 3.65 -11.05
N ALA A 284 11.21 3.33 -11.39
CA ALA A 284 10.91 2.35 -12.43
C ALA A 284 11.39 2.80 -13.82
N PHE A 285 11.30 4.10 -14.14
CA PHE A 285 11.79 4.67 -15.39
C PHE A 285 13.31 4.51 -15.52
N ILE A 286 14.07 4.95 -14.52
CA ILE A 286 15.53 4.80 -14.46
C ILE A 286 15.90 3.33 -14.62
N ASP A 287 15.25 2.44 -13.89
CA ASP A 287 15.51 1.01 -14.00
C ASP A 287 15.21 0.43 -15.38
N SER A 288 14.12 0.86 -16.02
CA SER A 288 13.72 0.41 -17.35
C SER A 288 14.70 0.86 -18.44
N LEU A 289 15.27 2.07 -18.31
CA LEU A 289 16.29 2.60 -19.22
C LEU A 289 17.61 1.85 -19.05
N LEU A 290 18.06 1.68 -17.80
CA LEU A 290 19.29 0.95 -17.49
C LEU A 290 19.20 -0.52 -17.93
N SER A 291 18.02 -1.12 -17.82
CA SER A 291 17.78 -2.50 -18.22
C SER A 291 17.47 -2.66 -19.72
N GLN A 292 17.41 -1.58 -20.49
CA GLN A 292 17.04 -1.58 -21.93
C GLN A 292 15.66 -2.23 -22.19
N ARG A 293 14.71 -2.06 -21.27
CA ARG A 293 13.35 -2.64 -21.34
C ARG A 293 12.25 -1.61 -21.56
N PHE A 294 12.60 -0.34 -21.69
CA PHE A 294 11.64 0.73 -21.92
C PHE A 294 10.93 0.53 -23.26
N ARG A 295 9.60 0.47 -23.24
CA ARG A 295 8.79 0.31 -24.45
C ARG A 295 7.46 1.04 -24.30
N LEU A 296 7.13 1.84 -25.32
CA LEU A 296 5.82 2.49 -25.40
C LEU A 296 4.76 1.47 -25.80
N GLU A 297 3.85 1.16 -24.88
CA GLU A 297 2.77 0.18 -25.07
C GLU A 297 1.40 0.83 -24.86
N GLY A 298 0.54 0.71 -25.88
CA GLY A 298 -0.84 1.20 -25.87
C GLY A 298 -1.87 0.09 -25.64
N PHE A 299 -3.16 0.43 -25.80
CA PHE A 299 -4.25 -0.53 -25.77
C PHE A 299 -4.33 -1.33 -27.08
N THR A 300 -4.72 -2.60 -27.00
CA THR A 300 -4.85 -3.48 -28.17
C THR A 300 -6.25 -3.47 -28.79
N GLY A 301 -7.29 -3.10 -28.02
CA GLY A 301 -8.68 -3.08 -28.50
C GLY A 301 -9.68 -2.46 -27.52
N LEU A 302 -10.94 -2.36 -27.96
CA LEU A 302 -12.03 -1.74 -27.19
C LEU A 302 -12.37 -2.52 -25.91
N GLU A 303 -12.44 -3.85 -26.01
CA GLU A 303 -12.75 -4.70 -24.87
C GLU A 303 -11.68 -4.61 -23.79
N ASP A 304 -10.41 -4.65 -24.20
CA ASP A 304 -9.26 -4.46 -23.30
C ASP A 304 -9.34 -3.11 -22.59
N THR A 305 -9.64 -2.04 -23.33
CA THR A 305 -9.82 -0.70 -22.77
C THR A 305 -10.96 -0.67 -21.75
N ARG A 306 -12.13 -1.22 -22.09
CA ARG A 306 -13.30 -1.25 -21.20
C ARG A 306 -13.01 -1.98 -19.89
N MET A 307 -12.36 -3.13 -19.94
CA MET A 307 -12.02 -3.90 -18.73
C MET A 307 -11.04 -3.15 -17.83
N HIS A 308 -10.03 -2.49 -18.42
CA HIS A 308 -9.06 -1.72 -17.66
C HIS A 308 -9.66 -0.47 -17.02
N LEU A 309 -10.56 0.23 -17.72
CA LEU A 309 -11.28 1.38 -17.17
C LEU A 309 -12.21 0.97 -16.02
N LEU A 310 -12.96 -0.14 -16.19
CA LEU A 310 -13.82 -0.68 -15.13
C LEU A 310 -12.98 -1.12 -13.92
N GLY A 311 -11.88 -1.83 -14.17
CA GLY A 311 -10.94 -2.25 -13.14
C GLY A 311 -10.34 -1.06 -12.39
N ALA A 312 -9.93 0.00 -13.11
CA ALA A 312 -9.41 1.23 -12.53
C ALA A 312 -10.43 1.92 -11.60
N ALA A 313 -11.67 2.04 -12.04
CA ALA A 313 -12.74 2.62 -11.23
C ALA A 313 -12.99 1.79 -9.95
N LEU A 314 -13.10 0.46 -10.07
CA LEU A 314 -13.28 -0.45 -8.93
C LEU A 314 -12.10 -0.40 -7.95
N MET A 315 -10.86 -0.32 -8.44
CA MET A 315 -9.69 -0.14 -7.59
C MET A 315 -9.70 1.20 -6.86
N GLY A 316 -10.12 2.28 -7.51
CA GLY A 316 -10.19 3.61 -6.88
C GLY A 316 -11.22 3.64 -5.76
N VAL A 317 -12.44 3.19 -6.04
CA VAL A 317 -13.54 3.11 -5.06
C VAL A 317 -13.20 2.14 -3.93
N GLY A 318 -12.79 0.92 -4.29
CA GLY A 318 -12.48 -0.15 -3.34
C GLY A 318 -11.29 0.20 -2.45
N GLY A 319 -10.24 0.80 -3.00
CA GLY A 319 -9.03 1.13 -2.26
C GLY A 319 -9.22 2.27 -1.26
N VAL A 320 -10.09 3.25 -1.58
CA VAL A 320 -10.48 4.28 -0.59
C VAL A 320 -11.37 3.68 0.49
N THR A 321 -12.33 2.85 0.10
CA THR A 321 -13.27 2.22 1.04
C THR A 321 -12.54 1.25 1.99
N ALA A 322 -11.53 0.54 1.51
CA ALA A 322 -10.69 -0.34 2.32
C ALA A 322 -9.59 0.38 3.10
N PHE A 323 -9.49 1.71 3.03
CA PHE A 323 -8.39 2.49 3.62
C PHE A 323 -6.98 2.06 3.12
N GLY A 324 -6.88 1.47 1.93
CA GLY A 324 -5.62 1.13 1.31
C GLY A 324 -5.71 0.10 0.18
N CYS A 325 -4.59 -0.09 -0.51
CA CYS A 325 -4.40 -1.13 -1.52
C CYS A 325 -3.62 -2.33 -0.98
N THR A 326 -3.18 -3.24 -1.86
CA THR A 326 -2.34 -4.38 -1.48
C THR A 326 -1.00 -4.00 -0.84
N VAL A 327 -0.46 -2.79 -1.10
CA VAL A 327 0.72 -2.29 -0.38
C VAL A 327 0.29 -1.60 0.92
N GLY A 328 -0.72 -0.72 0.85
CA GLY A 328 -1.23 0.01 2.03
C GLY A 328 -1.75 -0.93 3.12
N GLN A 329 -2.83 -1.66 2.85
CA GLN A 329 -3.36 -2.64 3.81
C GLN A 329 -2.47 -3.87 3.93
N GLY A 330 -1.90 -4.33 2.81
CA GLY A 330 -1.24 -5.63 2.78
C GLY A 330 0.19 -5.65 3.33
N LEU A 331 0.91 -4.52 3.30
CA LEU A 331 2.27 -4.44 3.82
C LEU A 331 2.39 -3.37 4.91
N SER A 332 1.89 -2.15 4.69
CA SER A 332 2.02 -1.05 5.64
C SER A 332 1.14 -1.20 6.89
N ALA A 333 -0.14 -1.54 6.73
CA ALA A 333 -1.03 -1.79 7.88
C ALA A 333 -0.68 -3.12 8.55
N ALA A 334 -0.36 -4.14 7.75
CA ALA A 334 0.06 -5.44 8.24
C ALA A 334 1.38 -5.36 9.03
N SER A 335 2.31 -4.47 8.69
CA SER A 335 3.54 -4.26 9.47
C SER A 335 3.29 -3.68 10.85
N LEU A 336 2.19 -2.94 11.02
CA LEU A 336 1.70 -2.47 12.32
C LEU A 336 0.90 -3.54 13.10
N LEU A 337 0.70 -4.72 12.50
CA LEU A 337 -0.19 -5.77 13.03
C LEU A 337 -1.63 -5.27 13.23
N ALA A 338 -2.08 -4.36 12.35
CA ALA A 338 -3.43 -3.79 12.42
C ALA A 338 -4.49 -4.83 12.04
N LEU A 339 -5.60 -4.86 12.79
CA LEU A 339 -6.74 -5.75 12.55
C LEU A 339 -7.38 -5.51 11.17
N SER A 340 -7.36 -4.27 10.68
CA SER A 340 -7.79 -3.90 9.33
C SER A 340 -7.11 -4.70 8.23
N ALA A 341 -5.81 -5.00 8.37
CA ALA A 341 -5.07 -5.80 7.40
C ALA A 341 -5.59 -7.24 7.35
N ALA A 342 -5.96 -7.81 8.50
CA ALA A 342 -6.46 -9.18 8.63
C ALA A 342 -7.81 -9.41 7.92
N ILE A 343 -8.63 -8.37 7.77
CA ILE A 343 -9.88 -8.44 6.99
C ILE A 343 -9.63 -8.05 5.52
N SER A 344 -8.88 -6.98 5.29
CA SER A 344 -8.70 -6.42 3.95
C SER A 344 -7.95 -7.38 3.02
N LEU A 345 -6.91 -8.06 3.51
CA LEU A 345 -6.11 -8.97 2.69
C LEU A 345 -6.91 -10.18 2.17
N PRO A 346 -7.63 -10.95 3.03
CA PRO A 346 -8.51 -12.01 2.56
C PRO A 346 -9.61 -11.50 1.62
N ALA A 347 -10.19 -10.34 1.90
CA ALA A 347 -11.21 -9.74 1.04
C ALA A 347 -10.65 -9.41 -0.35
N ILE A 348 -9.44 -8.83 -0.42
CA ILE A 348 -8.74 -8.57 -1.69
C ILE A 348 -8.44 -9.87 -2.44
N ALA A 349 -7.94 -10.90 -1.74
CA ALA A 349 -7.65 -12.19 -2.34
C ALA A 349 -8.92 -12.87 -2.88
N LEU A 350 -10.02 -12.83 -2.12
CA LEU A 350 -11.31 -13.36 -2.52
C LEU A 350 -11.89 -12.60 -3.73
N GLY A 351 -11.82 -11.27 -3.73
CA GLY A 351 -12.25 -10.45 -4.86
C GLY A 351 -11.46 -10.75 -6.13
N ALA A 352 -10.14 -10.94 -6.01
CA ALA A 352 -9.29 -11.33 -7.12
C ALA A 352 -9.63 -12.74 -7.64
N TRP A 353 -9.85 -13.70 -6.74
CA TRP A 353 -10.29 -15.05 -7.11
C TRP A 353 -11.62 -15.06 -7.86
N LEU A 354 -12.60 -14.28 -7.40
CA LEU A 354 -13.90 -14.12 -8.07
C LEU A 354 -13.73 -13.52 -9.48
N ALA A 355 -12.90 -12.49 -9.63
CA ALA A 355 -12.64 -11.89 -10.94
C ALA A 355 -11.93 -12.85 -11.90
N MET A 356 -10.96 -13.63 -11.42
CA MET A 356 -10.29 -14.64 -12.25
C MET A 356 -11.25 -15.72 -12.71
N LYS A 357 -12.12 -16.23 -11.82
CA LYS A 357 -13.18 -17.18 -12.21
C LYS A 357 -14.15 -16.57 -13.23
N TRP A 358 -14.53 -15.32 -13.04
CA TRP A 358 -15.41 -14.61 -13.97
C TRP A 358 -14.75 -14.45 -15.35
N GLN A 359 -13.47 -14.07 -15.42
CA GLN A 359 -12.73 -13.99 -16.68
C GLN A 359 -12.64 -15.36 -17.37
N MET A 360 -12.32 -16.43 -16.62
CA MET A 360 -12.24 -17.78 -17.17
C MET A 360 -13.59 -18.29 -17.69
N SER A 361 -14.71 -17.94 -17.05
CA SER A 361 -16.05 -18.33 -17.52
C SER A 361 -16.49 -17.66 -18.83
N ARG A 362 -15.74 -16.65 -19.28
CA ARG A 362 -16.04 -15.85 -20.47
C ARG A 362 -15.17 -16.22 -21.68
N LEU A 363 -14.10 -16.99 -21.44
CA LEU A 363 -13.24 -17.63 -22.43
C LEU A 363 -13.83 -19.00 -22.77
#